data_AF-A0A2N1DFC6-F1
#
_entry.id   AF-A0A2N1DFC6-F1
#
_cell.length_a   1.000
_cell.length_b   1.000
_cell.length_c   1.000
_cell.angle_alpha   90.00
_cell.angle_beta   90.00
_cell.angle_gamma   90.00
#
_symmetry.space_group_name_H-M   'P 1'
#
loop_
_entity.id
_entity.type
_entity.pdbx_description
1 polymer ?
#
loop_
_entity_poly.entity_id
_entity_poly.type
_entity_poly.pdbx_seq_one_letter_code
_entity_poly.pdbx_strand_id
1 'polypeptide(L)' 'MRNLQLKVEDLLSRDTRLWRYTDLAKFVSLLDSGSLWLARSDTFKEQSEGRFHDEMRTALESAYESFEEKEGSNKQRP' A
#
# COMPACT_ATOMS: atom_id res chain seq x y z
N MET A 1 -3.58 14.83 -21.72
CA MET A 1 -3.13 13.92 -20.65
C MET A 1 -1.84 14.47 -20.06
N ARG A 2 -1.70 14.54 -18.72
CA ARG A 2 -0.43 14.94 -18.09
C ARG A 2 0.40 13.69 -17.83
N ASN A 3 1.60 13.63 -18.38
CA ASN A 3 2.56 12.55 -18.09
C ASN A 3 3.22 12.87 -16.75
N LEU A 4 2.92 12.09 -15.71
CA LEU A 4 3.59 12.21 -14.42
C LEU A 4 4.92 11.46 -14.50
N GLN A 5 6.04 12.19 -14.47
CA GLN A 5 7.35 11.57 -14.37
C GLN A 5 7.61 11.19 -12.92
N LEU A 6 7.49 9.89 -12.63
CA LEU A 6 7.90 9.36 -11.33
C LEU A 6 9.42 9.44 -11.23
N LYS A 7 9.92 10.11 -10.18
CA LYS A 7 11.34 10.07 -9.84
C LYS A 7 11.61 8.73 -9.19
N VAL A 8 12.44 7.91 -9.83
CA VAL A 8 12.96 6.69 -9.20
C VAL A 8 13.91 7.15 -8.09
N GLU A 9 13.59 6.81 -6.84
CA GLU A 9 14.49 7.08 -5.73
C GLU A 9 15.69 6.12 -5.81
N ASP A 10 16.90 6.66 -5.57
CA ASP A 10 18.16 5.89 -5.59
C ASP A 10 18.25 4.82 -4.48
N LEU A 11 17.22 4.72 -3.63
CA LEU A 11 17.13 3.73 -2.56
C LEU A 11 16.85 2.31 -3.07
N LEU A 12 16.31 2.15 -4.29
CA LEU A 12 16.06 0.82 -4.84
C LEU A 12 17.35 0.20 -5.38
N SER A 13 17.78 -0.88 -4.75
CA SER A 13 18.83 -1.73 -5.29
C SER A 13 18.42 -2.27 -6.67
N ARG A 14 19.34 -2.24 -7.64
CA ARG A 14 19.10 -2.76 -9.01
C ARG A 14 18.75 -4.26 -9.03
N ASP A 15 19.10 -4.98 -7.98
CA ASP A 15 18.83 -6.41 -7.85
C ASP A 15 17.44 -6.70 -7.25
N THR A 16 16.64 -5.66 -7.00
CA THR A 16 15.31 -5.79 -6.42
C THR A 16 14.38 -6.54 -7.38
N ARG A 17 13.89 -7.70 -6.94
CA ARG A 17 12.99 -8.56 -7.73
C ARG A 17 11.56 -8.02 -7.71
N LEU A 18 11.20 -7.25 -8.73
CA LEU A 18 9.89 -6.59 -8.88
C LEU A 18 8.69 -7.55 -8.91
N TRP A 19 8.86 -8.78 -9.42
CA TRP A 19 7.78 -9.76 -9.54
C TRP A 19 7.18 -10.17 -8.18
N ARG A 20 7.93 -10.03 -7.08
CA ARG A 20 7.42 -10.33 -5.72
C ARG A 20 6.37 -9.32 -5.24
N TYR A 21 6.34 -8.14 -5.84
CA TYR A 21 5.51 -7.01 -5.43
C TYR A 21 4.42 -6.67 -6.46
N THR A 22 4.31 -7.49 -7.50
CA THR A 22 3.40 -7.24 -8.63
C THR A 22 2.50 -8.44 -8.80
N ASP A 23 1.22 -8.19 -9.06
CA ASP A 23 0.28 -9.24 -9.47
C ASP A 23 0.75 -9.90 -10.79
N LEU A 24 0.50 -11.21 -10.94
CA LEU A 24 0.96 -11.97 -12.10
C LEU A 24 0.45 -11.40 -13.42
N ALA A 25 -0.83 -11.00 -13.50
CA ALA A 25 -1.40 -10.48 -14.73
C ALA A 25 -0.75 -9.14 -15.12
N LYS A 26 -0.46 -8.29 -14.12
CA LYS A 26 0.28 -7.03 -14.31
C LYS A 26 1.71 -7.27 -14.76
N PHE A 27 2.39 -8.27 -14.20
CA PHE A 27 3.75 -8.62 -14.58
C PHE A 27 3.83 -9.16 -16.01
N VAL A 28 2.91 -10.06 -16.39
CA VAL A 28 2.83 -10.59 -17.77
C VAL A 28 2.54 -9.45 -18.76
N SER A 29 1.59 -8.57 -18.44
CA SER A 29 1.27 -7.42 -19.29
C SER A 29 2.45 -6.44 -19.44
N LEU A 30 3.26 -6.26 -18.39
CA LEU A 30 4.48 -5.48 -18.43
C LEU A 30 5.55 -6.12 -19.32
N LEU A 31 5.73 -7.44 -19.25
CA LEU A 31 6.67 -8.16 -20.10
C LEU A 31 6.28 -8.11 -21.58
N ASP A 32 4.99 -8.21 -21.88
CA ASP A 32 4.46 -8.19 -23.24
C ASP A 32 4.50 -6.78 -23.86
N SER A 33 4.01 -5.78 -23.13
CA SER A 33 3.85 -4.41 -23.67
C SER A 33 5.02 -3.46 -23.38
N GLY A 34 5.94 -3.83 -22.48
CA GLY A 34 6.99 -2.93 -21.97
C GLY A 34 6.44 -1.76 -21.15
N SER A 35 5.16 -1.78 -20.80
CA SER A 35 4.45 -0.70 -20.12
C SER A 35 3.56 -1.25 -19.01
N LEU A 36 3.38 -0.47 -17.94
CA LEU A 36 2.49 -0.84 -16.84
C LEU A 36 1.38 0.20 -16.71
N TRP A 37 0.14 -0.25 -16.82
CA TRP A 37 -1.04 0.60 -16.61
C TRP A 37 -1.39 0.62 -15.12
N LEU A 38 -1.11 1.75 -14.48
CA LEU A 38 -1.54 2.01 -13.12
C LEU A 38 -2.81 2.87 -13.18
N ALA A 39 -3.89 2.37 -12.56
CA ALA A 39 -5.09 3.18 -12.39
C ALA A 39 -4.74 4.39 -11.52
N ARG A 40 -5.10 5.58 -12.00
CA ARG A 40 -4.93 6.81 -11.23
C ARG A 40 -5.94 6.82 -10.09
N SER A 41 -5.45 6.86 -8.85
CA SER A 41 -6.33 6.91 -7.65
C SER A 41 -7.28 8.11 -7.70
N ASP A 42 -6.89 9.22 -8.31
CA ASP A 42 -7.72 10.42 -8.48
C ASP A 42 -8.86 10.27 -9.52
N THR A 43 -8.83 9.21 -10.33
CA THR A 43 -9.91 8.89 -11.29
C THR A 43 -10.96 7.92 -10.74
N PHE A 44 -10.79 7.42 -9.51
CA PHE A 44 -11.83 6.63 -8.86
C PHE A 44 -13.03 7.53 -8.56
N LYS A 45 -14.21 7.07 -9.01
CA LYS A 45 -15.49 7.78 -8.79
C LYS A 45 -15.82 7.93 -7.29
N GLU A 46 -15.26 7.06 -6.47
CA GLU A 46 -15.48 6.99 -5.04
C GLU A 46 -14.22 7.49 -4.30
N GLN A 47 -14.15 8.80 -4.08
CA GLN A 47 -13.04 9.44 -3.36
C GLN A 47 -12.99 9.07 -1.87
N SER A 48 -13.98 8.32 -1.38
CA SER A 48 -14.13 7.85 -0.01
C SER A 48 -13.69 6.42 0.21
N GLU A 49 -13.19 5.69 -0.80
CA GLU A 49 -12.68 4.33 -0.62
C GLU A 49 -11.45 4.40 0.31
N GLY A 50 -11.63 4.03 1.58
CA GLY A 50 -10.63 4.19 2.66
C GLY A 50 -10.91 5.29 3.69
N ARG A 51 -11.94 6.12 3.50
CA ARG A 51 -12.46 7.02 4.55
C ARG A 51 -13.47 6.27 5.40
N PHE A 52 -13.05 5.87 6.59
CA PHE A 52 -13.97 5.44 7.63
C PHE A 52 -14.80 6.62 8.14
N HIS A 53 -16.07 6.36 8.48
CA HIS A 53 -16.86 7.28 9.29
C HIS A 53 -16.10 7.54 10.60
N ASP A 54 -16.18 8.75 11.15
CA ASP A 54 -15.32 9.16 12.26
C ASP A 54 -15.44 8.22 13.47
N GLU A 55 -16.66 7.75 13.77
CA GLU A 55 -16.93 6.75 14.81
C GLU A 55 -16.16 5.43 14.60
N MET A 56 -16.10 4.96 13.35
CA MET A 56 -15.41 3.73 13.00
C MET A 56 -13.89 3.91 13.05
N ARG A 57 -13.38 5.11 12.70
CA ARG A 57 -11.96 5.44 12.83
C ARG A 57 -11.51 5.40 14.30
N THR A 58 -12.26 6.05 15.18
CA THR A 58 -11.98 6.05 16.63
C THR A 58 -12.01 4.63 17.22
N ALA A 59 -12.97 3.80 16.79
CA ALA A 59 -13.05 2.41 17.23
C ALA A 59 -11.85 1.57 16.76
N LEU A 60 -11.38 1.78 15.53
CA LEU A 60 -10.18 1.14 14.98
C LEU A 60 -8.92 1.57 15.74
N GLU A 61 -8.72 2.87 15.95
CA GLU A 61 -7.57 3.42 16.67
C GLU A 61 -7.49 2.87 18.11
N SER A 62 -8.61 2.87 18.84
CA SER A 62 -8.68 2.30 20.19
C SER A 62 -8.38 0.79 20.20
N ALA A 63 -8.84 0.05 19.19
CA ALA A 63 -8.53 -1.38 19.08
C ALA A 63 -7.02 -1.60 18.85
N TYR A 64 -6.39 -0.84 17.95
CA TYR A 64 -4.95 -0.91 17.68
C TYR A 64 -4.11 -0.59 18.91
N GLU A 65 -4.44 0.47 19.65
CA GLU A 65 -3.78 0.81 20.92
C GLU A 65 -3.89 -0.35 21.93
N SER A 66 -5.07 -0.97 22.04
CA SER A 66 -5.26 -2.12 22.93
C SER A 66 -4.43 -3.36 22.54
N PHE A 67 -4.09 -3.51 21.26
CA PHE A 67 -3.21 -4.58 20.79
C PHE A 67 -1.74 -4.28 21.12
N GLU A 68 -1.30 -3.03 21.00
CA GLU A 68 0.06 -2.62 21.41
C GLU A 68 0.27 -2.75 22.92
N GLU A 69 -0.73 -2.43 23.73
CA GLU A 69 -0.67 -2.62 25.20
C GLU A 69 -0.62 -4.10 25.60
N LYS A 70 -1.33 -4.97 24.87
CA LYS A 70 -1.28 -6.43 25.09
C LYS A 70 0.03 -7.05 24.64
N GLU A 71 0.60 -6.59 23.53
CA GLU A 71 1.93 -6.98 23.05
C GLU A 71 3.05 -6.49 23.99
N GLY A 72 2.93 -5.27 24.51
CA GLY A 72 3.87 -4.70 25.49
C GLY A 72 3.82 -5.38 26.85
N SER A 73 2.64 -5.76 27.34
CA SER A 73 2.49 -6.46 28.62
C SER A 73 2.88 -7.95 28.57
N ASN A 74 2.84 -8.59 27.40
CA ASN A 74 3.28 -9.98 27.22
C ASN A 74 4.81 -10.14 27.12
N LYS A 75 5.59 -9.05 27.02
CA LYS A 75 7.07 -9.07 27.09
C LYS A 75 7.64 -8.98 28.50
N GLN A 76 6.79 -8.83 29.52
CA GLN A 76 7.16 -8.89 30.94
C GLN A 76 6.63 -10.18 31.59
N ARG A 77 7.11 -11.35 31.16
CA ARG A 77 7.17 -12.52 32.04
C ARG A 77 8.52 -13.23 31.88
N PRO A 78 9.26 -13.46 32.98
CA PRO A 78 10.45 -14.30 32.98
C PRO A 78 10.14 -15.76 32.67
#